data_AF-A0A3N0XEE2-F1
#
_entry.id   AF-A0A3N0XEE2-F1
#
_cell.length_a   1.000
_cell.length_b   1.000
_cell.length_c   1.000
_cell.angle_alpha   90.00
_cell.angle_beta   90.00
_cell.angle_gamma   90.00
#
_symmetry.space_group_name_H-M   'P 1'
#
loop_
_entity.id
_entity.type
_entity.pdbx_description
1 polymer ?
#
loop_
_entity_poly.entity_id
_entity_poly.type
_entity_poly.pdbx_seq_one_letter_code
_entity_poly.pdbx_strand_id
1 'polypeptide(L)'
;MKENNIIKKKSFEFAVRIVKLYQYLASDKKEFVLSKQILRSGTSVGAMVRESEHAQSKADFIHKLSIAQKEINETIYWLELFQATNYLSSQEFESINENAVEIIKLITSIIKTTKSNN
;
A
#
# COMPACT_ATOMS: atom_id res chain seq x y z
N MET A 1 19.22 -5.19 -4.54
CA MET A 1 19.19 -3.92 -5.31
C MET A 1 18.08 -3.85 -6.37
N LYS A 2 17.92 -4.84 -7.27
CA LYS A 2 16.85 -4.81 -8.29
C LYS A 2 15.42 -4.81 -7.69
N GLU A 3 15.16 -5.62 -6.68
CA GLU A 3 13.83 -5.70 -6.03
C GLU A 3 13.43 -4.41 -5.31
N ASN A 4 14.38 -3.74 -4.63
CA ASN A 4 14.12 -2.45 -3.97
C ASN A 4 13.65 -1.37 -4.96
N ASN A 5 14.21 -1.34 -6.18
CA ASN A 5 13.76 -0.42 -7.22
C ASN A 5 12.35 -0.73 -7.73
N ILE A 6 11.96 -2.02 -7.77
CA ILE A 6 10.62 -2.42 -8.22
C ILE A 6 9.58 -2.01 -7.19
N ILE A 7 9.78 -2.34 -5.90
CA ILE A 7 8.80 -2.01 -4.86
C ILE A 7 8.65 -0.50 -4.67
N LYS A 8 9.74 0.27 -4.80
CA LYS A 8 9.71 1.73 -4.76
C LYS A 8 8.83 2.31 -5.87
N LYS A 9 9.01 1.84 -7.11
CA LYS A 9 8.20 2.30 -8.25
C LYS A 9 6.73 1.94 -8.06
N LYS A 10 6.44 0.67 -7.77
CA LYS A 10 5.07 0.17 -7.61
C LYS A 10 4.32 0.84 -6.46
N SER A 11 4.97 1.01 -5.30
CA SER A 11 4.35 1.69 -4.15
C SER A 11 4.07 3.17 -4.42
N PHE A 12 4.92 3.86 -5.19
CA PHE A 12 4.66 5.23 -5.62
C PHE A 12 3.49 5.33 -6.61
N GLU A 13 3.48 4.48 -7.63
CA GLU A 13 2.37 4.40 -8.60
C GLU A 13 1.04 4.07 -7.90
N PHE A 14 1.07 3.17 -6.93
CA PHE A 14 -0.07 2.84 -6.09
C PHE A 14 -0.53 4.03 -5.23
N ALA A 15 0.38 4.76 -4.61
CA ALA A 15 0.04 5.97 -3.86
C ALA A 15 -0.67 7.01 -4.74
N VAL A 16 -0.24 7.19 -6.00
CA VAL A 16 -0.93 8.05 -6.97
C VAL A 16 -2.35 7.55 -7.25
N ARG A 17 -2.55 6.23 -7.39
CA ARG A 17 -3.89 5.64 -7.57
C ARG A 17 -4.77 5.86 -6.34
N ILE A 18 -4.22 5.74 -5.13
CA ILE A 18 -4.95 5.98 -3.88
C ILE A 18 -5.39 7.45 -3.76
N VAL A 19 -4.53 8.41 -4.15
CA VAL A 19 -4.92 9.83 -4.20
C VAL A 19 -6.09 10.06 -5.17
N LYS A 20 -6.06 9.42 -6.35
CA LYS A 20 -7.16 9.51 -7.33
C LYS A 20 -8.45 8.84 -6.81
N LEU A 21 -8.32 7.70 -6.14
CA LEU A 21 -9.45 7.03 -5.49
C LEU A 21 -10.08 7.93 -4.41
N TYR A 22 -9.25 8.56 -3.57
CA TYR A 22 -9.73 9.53 -2.58
C TYR A 22 -10.50 10.68 -3.23
N GLN A 23 -9.95 11.26 -4.30
CA GLN A 23 -10.61 12.34 -5.05
C GLN A 23 -11.98 11.88 -5.53
N TYR A 24 -12.06 10.73 -6.20
CA TYR A 24 -13.33 10.15 -6.68
C TYR A 24 -14.35 9.90 -5.56
N LEU A 25 -13.92 9.29 -4.45
CA LEU A 25 -14.80 9.04 -3.30
C LEU A 25 -15.36 10.35 -2.72
N ALA A 26 -14.54 11.39 -2.64
CA ALA A 26 -14.94 12.69 -2.11
C ALA A 26 -15.80 13.50 -3.09
N SER A 27 -15.45 13.53 -4.39
CA SER A 27 -16.15 14.34 -5.39
C SER A 27 -17.46 13.72 -5.84
N ASP A 28 -17.45 12.43 -6.15
CA ASP A 28 -18.57 11.75 -6.80
C ASP A 28 -19.45 11.03 -5.79
N LYS A 29 -18.84 10.31 -4.85
CA LYS A 29 -19.57 9.52 -3.85
C LYS A 29 -19.90 10.28 -2.56
N LYS A 30 -19.32 11.47 -2.38
CA LYS A 30 -19.48 12.32 -1.18
C LYS A 30 -19.12 11.59 0.12
N GLU A 31 -18.11 10.71 0.07
CA GLU A 31 -17.58 10.00 1.23
C GLU A 31 -16.28 10.67 1.71
N PHE A 32 -16.21 11.01 3.00
CA PHE A 32 -15.16 11.89 3.54
C PHE A 32 -14.43 11.33 4.77
N VAL A 33 -14.90 10.23 5.35
CA VAL A 33 -14.39 9.68 6.60
C VAL A 33 -13.49 8.49 6.28
N LEU A 34 -14.03 7.49 5.59
CA LEU A 34 -13.30 6.28 5.21
C LEU A 34 -12.27 6.58 4.12
N SER A 35 -12.57 7.51 3.22
CA SER A 35 -11.72 7.96 2.13
C SER A 35 -10.43 8.59 2.66
N LYS A 36 -10.49 9.25 3.82
CA LYS A 36 -9.30 9.74 4.52
C LYS A 36 -8.48 8.62 5.15
N GLN A 37 -9.12 7.56 5.65
CA GLN A 37 -8.39 6.41 6.20
C GLN A 37 -7.58 5.70 5.12
N ILE A 38 -8.21 5.36 3.98
CA ILE A 38 -7.52 4.72 2.86
C ILE A 38 -6.46 5.63 2.23
N LEU A 39 -6.70 6.95 2.17
CA LEU A 39 -5.71 7.91 1.70
C LEU A 39 -4.44 7.84 2.55
N ARG A 40 -4.61 7.84 3.88
CA ARG A 40 -3.48 7.76 4.82
C ARG A 40 -2.77 6.41 4.66
N SER A 41 -3.49 5.30 4.82
CA SER A 41 -2.85 3.98 4.80
C SER A 41 -2.19 3.68 3.46
N GLY A 42 -2.86 3.98 2.35
CA GLY A 42 -2.36 3.66 1.01
C GLY A 42 -1.16 4.50 0.58
N THR A 43 -1.06 5.76 1.02
CA THR A 43 0.11 6.61 0.74
C THR A 43 1.28 6.33 1.68
N SER A 44 1.02 5.92 2.93
CA SER A 44 2.04 5.52 3.91
C SER A 44 2.91 4.35 3.43
N VAL A 45 2.38 3.44 2.61
CA VAL A 45 3.14 2.30 2.07
C VAL A 45 4.39 2.78 1.32
N GLY A 46 4.23 3.71 0.39
CA GLY A 46 5.36 4.27 -0.37
C GLY A 46 6.31 5.09 0.49
N ALA A 47 5.79 5.81 1.49
CA ALA A 47 6.60 6.56 2.44
C ALA A 47 7.52 5.63 3.26
N MET A 48 6.97 4.55 3.83
CA MET A 48 7.74 3.56 4.60
C MET A 48 8.75 2.79 3.74
N VAL A 49 8.41 2.50 2.48
CA VAL A 49 9.38 1.93 1.52
C VAL A 49 10.55 2.88 1.31
N ARG A 50 10.31 4.20 1.16
CA ARG A 50 11.41 5.17 1.04
C ARG A 50 12.22 5.32 2.32
N GLU A 51 11.58 5.31 3.49
CA GLU A 51 12.32 5.32 4.77
C GLU A 51 13.22 4.10 4.91
N SER A 52 12.77 2.93 4.46
CA SER A 52 13.59 1.72 4.50
C SER A 52 14.89 1.84 3.68
N GLU A 53 14.91 2.63 2.59
CA GLU A 53 16.13 2.83 1.78
C GLU A 53 17.26 3.52 2.56
N HIS A 54 16.90 4.26 3.61
CA HIS A 54 17.84 4.98 4.48
C HIS A 54 17.97 4.33 5.87
N ALA A 55 17.54 3.06 6.01
CA ALA A 55 17.62 2.34 7.27
C ALA A 55 19.06 2.20 7.76
N GLN A 56 19.26 2.33 9.07
CA GLN A 56 20.59 2.30 9.70
C GLN A 56 21.10 0.88 9.97
N SER A 57 20.22 -0.12 9.87
CA SER A 57 20.56 -1.54 10.07
C SER A 57 19.60 -2.45 9.31
N LYS A 58 19.95 -3.74 9.18
CA LYS A 58 19.02 -4.75 8.63
C LYS A 58 17.72 -4.86 9.46
N ALA A 59 17.82 -4.74 10.79
CA ALA A 59 16.66 -4.80 11.68
C ALA A 59 15.73 -3.59 11.47
N ASP A 60 16.30 -2.39 11.34
CA ASP A 60 15.56 -1.17 11.03
C ASP A 60 14.90 -1.26 9.64
N PHE A 61 15.62 -1.76 8.64
CA PHE A 61 15.07 -2.01 7.30
C PHE A 61 13.84 -2.92 7.34
N ILE A 62 13.94 -4.06 8.04
CA ILE A 62 12.83 -4.99 8.23
C ILE A 62 11.68 -4.32 8.98
N HIS A 63 11.97 -3.53 10.01
CA HIS A 63 10.95 -2.84 10.80
C HIS A 63 10.14 -1.86 9.94
N LYS A 64 10.80 -1.00 9.16
CA LYS A 64 10.14 -0.06 8.24
C LYS A 64 9.29 -0.77 7.19
N LEU A 65 9.79 -1.84 6.58
CA LEU A 65 9.01 -2.64 5.64
C LEU A 65 7.85 -3.38 6.32
N SER A 66 8.00 -3.78 7.58
CA SER A 66 6.91 -4.39 8.35
C SER A 66 5.80 -3.39 8.65
N ILE A 67 6.13 -2.10 8.85
CA ILE A 67 5.12 -1.04 8.92
C ILE A 67 4.44 -0.89 7.56
N ALA A 68 5.19 -0.80 6.46
CA ALA A 68 4.61 -0.78 5.11
C ALA A 68 3.65 -1.96 4.84
N GLN A 69 3.99 -3.16 5.34
CA GLN A 69 3.16 -4.35 5.25
C GLN A 69 1.84 -4.22 6.03
N LYS A 70 1.85 -3.57 7.20
CA LYS A 70 0.63 -3.27 7.97
C LYS A 70 -0.25 -2.27 7.23
N GLU A 71 0.34 -1.18 6.73
CA GLU A 71 -0.37 -0.12 6.01
C GLU A 71 -1.05 -0.64 4.73
N ILE A 72 -0.39 -1.52 3.97
CA ILE A 72 -1.00 -2.10 2.77
C ILE A 72 -2.13 -3.08 3.13
N ASN A 73 -2.00 -3.82 4.24
CA ASN A 73 -3.07 -4.70 4.70
C ASN A 73 -4.31 -3.92 5.17
N GLU A 74 -4.11 -2.80 5.88
CA GLU A 74 -5.18 -1.87 6.23
C GLU A 74 -5.83 -1.27 4.97
N THR A 75 -5.02 -0.93 3.96
CA THR A 75 -5.52 -0.41 2.68
C THR A 75 -6.41 -1.43 1.96
N ILE A 76 -6.02 -2.71 1.95
CA ILE A 76 -6.84 -3.80 1.38
C ILE A 76 -8.18 -3.91 2.10
N TYR A 77 -8.18 -3.87 3.44
CA TYR A 77 -9.41 -3.87 4.23
C TYR A 77 -10.36 -2.73 3.84
N TRP A 78 -9.83 -1.50 3.65
CA TRP A 78 -10.64 -0.38 3.21
C TRP A 78 -11.21 -0.58 1.80
N LEU A 79 -10.44 -1.14 0.86
CA LEU A 79 -10.92 -1.48 -0.48
C LEU A 79 -12.07 -2.50 -0.42
N GLU A 80 -11.93 -3.56 0.38
CA GLU A 80 -12.97 -4.57 0.59
C GLU A 80 -14.24 -3.93 1.19
N LEU A 81 -14.09 -3.03 2.16
CA LEU A 81 -15.21 -2.33 2.76
C LEU A 81 -15.93 -1.43 1.74
N PHE A 82 -15.20 -0.68 0.92
CA PHE A 82 -15.79 0.15 -0.14
C PHE A 82 -16.52 -0.68 -1.20
N GLN A 83 -16.02 -1.88 -1.53
CA GLN A 83 -16.72 -2.79 -2.42
C GLN A 83 -18.01 -3.31 -1.77
N ALA A 84 -17.92 -3.81 -0.53
CA ALA A 84 -19.06 -4.36 0.21
C ALA A 84 -20.18 -3.35 0.46
N THR A 85 -19.84 -2.05 0.48
CA THR A 85 -20.78 -0.94 0.68
C THR A 85 -21.13 -0.19 -0.61
N ASN A 86 -20.79 -0.75 -1.78
CA ASN A 86 -21.13 -0.22 -3.12
C ASN A 86 -20.55 1.17 -3.45
N TYR A 87 -19.49 1.60 -2.75
CA TYR A 87 -18.72 2.78 -3.16
C TYR A 87 -17.84 2.50 -4.37
N LEU A 88 -17.38 1.25 -4.50
CA LEU A 88 -16.65 0.75 -5.66
C LEU A 88 -17.40 -0.41 -6.31
N SER A 89 -17.45 -0.40 -7.64
CA SER A 89 -17.81 -1.58 -8.42
C SER A 89 -16.73 -2.66 -8.30
N SER A 90 -17.10 -3.90 -8.63
CA SER A 90 -16.13 -5.01 -8.64
C SER A 90 -14.92 -4.75 -9.53
N GLN A 91 -15.12 -4.09 -10.67
CA GLN A 91 -14.04 -3.75 -11.59
C GLN A 91 -13.08 -2.68 -11.02
N GLU A 92 -13.63 -1.64 -10.40
CA GLU A 92 -12.82 -0.60 -9.73
C GLU A 92 -12.04 -1.19 -8.56
N PHE A 93 -12.69 -2.02 -7.74
CA PHE A 93 -12.06 -2.75 -6.63
C PHE A 93 -10.91 -3.63 -7.13
N GLU A 94 -11.19 -4.54 -8.06
CA GLU A 94 -10.22 -5.52 -8.55
C GLU A 94 -8.99 -4.83 -9.14
N SER A 95 -9.22 -3.79 -9.96
CA SER A 95 -8.14 -3.01 -10.57
C SER A 95 -7.18 -2.41 -9.55
N ILE A 96 -7.66 -1.93 -8.41
CA ILE A 96 -6.80 -1.32 -7.37
C ILE A 96 -6.22 -2.40 -6.46
N ASN A 97 -7.04 -3.39 -6.09
CA ASN A 97 -6.66 -4.46 -5.18
C ASN A 97 -5.55 -5.35 -5.74
N GLU A 98 -5.52 -5.60 -7.05
CA GLU A 98 -4.43 -6.33 -7.71
C GLU A 98 -3.06 -5.70 -7.45
N ASN A 99 -2.96 -4.36 -7.50
CA ASN A 99 -1.72 -3.67 -7.16
C ASN A 99 -1.39 -3.78 -5.67
N ALA A 100 -2.39 -3.71 -4.79
CA ALA A 100 -2.17 -3.85 -3.36
C ALA A 100 -1.65 -5.25 -3.00
N VAL A 101 -2.26 -6.29 -3.58
CA VAL A 101 -1.86 -7.70 -3.43
C VAL A 101 -0.47 -7.96 -3.99
N GLU A 102 -0.12 -7.33 -5.12
CA GLU A 102 1.24 -7.42 -5.66
C GLU A 102 2.27 -6.80 -4.70
N ILE A 103 1.98 -5.61 -4.18
CA ILE A 103 2.85 -4.88 -3.25
C ILE A 103 3.05 -5.65 -1.95
N ILE A 104 1.99 -6.18 -1.32
CA ILE A 104 2.12 -6.94 -0.07
C ILE A 104 2.93 -8.23 -0.28
N LYS A 105 2.77 -8.92 -1.43
CA LYS A 105 3.58 -10.10 -1.77
C LYS A 105 5.06 -9.74 -1.92
N LEU A 106 5.37 -8.64 -2.61
CA LEU A 106 6.74 -8.15 -2.77
C LEU A 106 7.37 -7.78 -1.42
N ILE A 107 6.68 -6.99 -0.59
CA ILE A 107 7.15 -6.62 0.76
C ILE A 107 7.41 -7.88 1.59
N THR A 108 6.47 -8.84 1.57
CA THR A 108 6.60 -10.10 2.32
C THR A 108 7.82 -10.90 1.86
N SER A 109 8.06 -10.99 0.55
CA SER A 109 9.23 -11.66 -0.01
C SER A 109 10.53 -11.00 0.44
N ILE A 110 10.62 -9.67 0.33
CA ILE A 110 11.81 -8.90 0.72
C ILE A 110 12.12 -9.10 2.22
N ILE A 111 11.10 -9.04 3.09
CA ILE A 111 11.28 -9.27 4.54
C ILE A 111 11.79 -10.68 4.80
N LYS A 112 11.19 -11.72 4.17
CA LYS A 112 11.60 -13.12 4.36
C LYS A 112 13.04 -13.35 3.91
N THR A 113 13.39 -12.92 2.70
CA THR A 113 14.76 -13.06 2.16
C THR A 113 15.78 -12.32 3.02
N THR A 114 15.45 -11.13 3.54
CA THR A 114 16.36 -10.38 4.42
C THR A 114 16.58 -11.08 5.76
N LYS A 115 15.56 -11.74 6.32
CA LYS A 115 15.66 -12.54 7.55
C LYS A 115 16.43 -13.85 7.37
N SER A 116 16.26 -14.51 6.22
CA SER A 116 16.93 -15.78 5.92
C SER A 116 18.42 -15.62 5.60
N ASN A 117 18.86 -14.45 5.14
CA ASN A 117 20.27 -14.12 4.93
C ASN A 117 20.98 -13.67 6.23
N ASN A 118 20.64 -14.33 7.34
CA ASN A 118 21.31 -14.22 8.64
C ASN A 118 22.27 -15.39 8.85
#